data_AF-A0A376RHC8-F1
#
_entry.id   AF-A0A376RHC8-F1
#
_cell.length_a   1.000
_cell.length_b   1.000
_cell.length_c   1.000
_cell.angle_alpha   90.00
_cell.angle_beta   90.00
_cell.angle_gamma   90.00
#
_symmetry.space_group_name_H-M   'P 1'
#
loop_
_entity.id
_entity.type
_entity.pdbx_description
1 polymer ?
#
loop_
_entity_poly.entity_id
_entity_poly.type
_entity_poly.pdbx_seq_one_letter_code
_entity_poly.pdbx_strand_id
1 'polypeptide(L)'
;MLSHNDVNARRAWLESQQFSPQEDFTLTSDWQSNMTREQYGEKFRQVQEYLHSGDCYQVNLAQRFHATYSGDEWQAFLQLNQANRAPFSAFYVLNRVQF
;
A
#
# COMPACT_ATOMS: atom_id res chain seq x y z
N MET A 1 15.62 7.49 18.29
CA MET A 1 15.76 8.63 17.36
C MET A 1 16.82 9.56 17.96
N LEU A 2 17.99 9.68 17.34
CA LEU A 2 19.05 10.58 17.81
C LEU A 2 18.88 11.93 17.11
N SER A 3 18.39 12.95 17.82
CA SER A 3 18.42 14.33 17.32
C SER A 3 19.85 14.85 17.42
N HIS A 4 20.46 15.20 16.29
CA HIS A 4 21.83 15.75 16.26
C HIS A 4 21.86 17.27 16.51
N ASN A 5 20.68 17.89 16.68
CA ASN A 5 20.49 19.33 16.94
C ASN A 5 19.98 19.55 18.39
N ASP A 6 19.20 20.62 18.63
CA ASP A 6 18.51 20.89 19.89
C ASP A 6 17.24 20.03 20.04
N VAL A 7 17.26 19.10 21.01
CA VAL A 7 16.13 18.22 21.34
C VAL A 7 14.90 19.01 21.80
N ASN A 8 15.09 20.12 22.53
CA ASN A 8 13.99 20.92 23.08
C ASN A 8 13.26 21.68 21.97
N ALA A 9 14.01 22.27 21.03
CA ALA A 9 13.43 22.91 19.86
C ALA A 9 12.65 21.91 18.99
N ARG A 10 13.19 20.69 18.79
CA ARG A 10 12.50 19.64 18.03
C ARG A 10 11.22 19.17 18.73
N ARG A 11 11.24 19.05 20.06
CA ARG A 11 10.07 18.72 20.87
C ARG A 11 9.01 19.81 20.78
N ALA A 12 9.38 21.08 20.93
CA ALA A 12 8.47 22.21 20.80
C ALA A 12 7.81 22.27 19.41
N TRP A 13 8.57 21.99 18.34
CA TRP A 13 8.02 21.87 16.98
C TRP A 13 7.03 20.73 16.81
N LEU A 14 7.26 19.59 17.47
CA LEU A 14 6.33 18.45 17.48
C LEU A 14 5.05 18.80 18.26
N GLU A 15 5.18 19.41 19.43
CA GLU A 15 4.06 19.84 20.28
C GLU A 15 3.23 20.96 19.63
N SER A 16 3.82 21.77 18.75
CA SER A 16 3.10 22.79 17.98
C SER A 16 2.39 22.25 16.74
N GLN A 17 2.58 20.97 16.37
CA GLN A 17 1.81 20.38 15.27
C GLN A 17 0.34 20.30 15.68
N GLN A 18 -0.54 20.75 14.80
CA GLN A 18 -1.97 20.61 14.98
C GLN A 18 -2.45 19.41 14.17
N PHE A 19 -3.33 18.62 14.77
CA PHE A 19 -4.09 17.62 14.03
C PHE A 19 -5.12 18.34 13.17
N SER A 20 -4.96 18.27 11.85
CA SER A 20 -5.99 18.73 10.93
C SER A 20 -7.21 17.81 11.04
N PRO A 21 -8.44 18.35 10.90
CA PRO A 21 -9.62 17.53 10.71
C PRO A 21 -9.41 16.60 9.51
N GLN A 22 -9.64 15.31 9.72
CA GLN A 22 -9.43 14.29 8.70
C GLN A 22 -10.77 14.00 8.05
N GLU A 23 -10.84 14.04 6.72
CA GLU A 23 -12.02 13.60 6.00
C GLU A 23 -12.15 12.08 6.10
N ASP A 24 -13.39 11.60 6.29
CA ASP A 24 -13.66 10.17 6.37
C ASP A 24 -13.22 9.47 5.07
N PHE A 25 -12.42 8.42 5.21
CA PHE A 25 -12.03 7.58 4.08
C PHE A 25 -13.22 6.76 3.60
N THR A 26 -13.49 6.80 2.29
CA THR A 26 -14.50 5.97 1.66
C THR A 26 -14.08 5.52 0.27
N LEU A 27 -14.41 4.27 -0.07
CA LEU A 27 -14.30 3.78 -1.44
C LEU A 27 -15.43 4.36 -2.28
N THR A 28 -15.11 4.89 -3.45
CA THR A 28 -16.06 5.48 -4.39
C THR A 28 -16.32 4.58 -5.61
N SER A 29 -15.68 3.40 -5.65
CA SER A 29 -15.95 2.33 -6.60
C SER A 29 -15.76 0.96 -5.95
N ASP A 30 -16.29 -0.06 -6.62
CA ASP A 30 -15.92 -1.44 -6.31
C ASP A 30 -14.45 -1.71 -6.66
N TRP A 31 -13.90 -2.76 -6.04
CA TRP A 31 -12.59 -3.29 -6.42
C TRP A 31 -12.66 -3.96 -7.79
N GLN A 32 -11.69 -3.63 -8.63
CA GLN A 32 -11.53 -4.21 -9.96
C GLN A 32 -10.12 -4.78 -10.11
N SER A 33 -10.03 -6.03 -10.59
CA SER A 33 -8.75 -6.63 -10.96
C SER A 33 -8.26 -6.06 -12.29
N ASN A 34 -6.94 -5.99 -12.47
CA ASN A 34 -6.31 -5.64 -13.74
C ASN A 34 -6.38 -6.78 -14.78
N MET A 35 -6.96 -7.93 -14.44
CA MET A 35 -7.16 -9.05 -15.35
C MET A 35 -8.39 -9.89 -14.98
N THR A 36 -8.96 -10.56 -15.99
CA THR A 36 -10.03 -11.55 -15.78
C THR A 36 -9.49 -12.89 -15.29
N ARG A 37 -10.40 -13.78 -14.90
CA ARG A 37 -10.07 -15.15 -14.46
C ARG A 37 -9.38 -15.97 -15.57
N GLU A 38 -9.82 -15.77 -16.80
CA GLU A 38 -9.32 -16.44 -18.00
C GLU A 38 -7.90 -15.97 -18.30
N GLN A 39 -7.69 -14.64 -18.30
CA GLN A 39 -6.37 -14.02 -18.51
C GLN A 39 -5.36 -14.45 -17.44
N TYR A 40 -5.78 -14.52 -16.17
CA TYR A 40 -4.93 -15.07 -15.11
C TYR A 40 -4.58 -16.55 -15.39
N GLY A 41 -5.55 -17.34 -15.83
CA GLY A 41 -5.35 -18.76 -16.15
C GLY A 41 -4.39 -19.00 -17.32
N GLU A 42 -4.44 -18.15 -18.35
CA GLU A 42 -3.51 -18.16 -19.47
C GLU A 42 -2.08 -17.85 -19.01
N LYS A 43 -1.89 -16.76 -18.26
CA LYS A 43 -0.58 -16.38 -17.70
C LYS A 43 -0.03 -17.45 -16.76
N PHE A 44 -0.89 -18.08 -15.98
CA PHE A 44 -0.49 -19.17 -15.09
C PHE A 44 0.03 -20.39 -15.87
N ARG A 45 -0.64 -20.80 -16.96
CA ARG A 45 -0.15 -21.89 -17.82
C ARG A 45 1.19 -21.56 -18.46
N GLN A 46 1.36 -20.32 -18.93
CA GLN A 46 2.63 -19.86 -19.47
C GLN A 46 3.77 -19.95 -18.44
N VAL A 47 3.51 -19.58 -17.18
CA VAL A 47 4.47 -19.79 -16.09
C VAL A 47 4.82 -21.27 -15.92
N GLN A 48 3.84 -22.17 -15.95
CA GLN A 48 4.10 -23.61 -15.85
C GLN A 48 4.97 -24.11 -17.01
N GLU A 49 4.74 -23.62 -18.23
CA GLU A 49 5.59 -23.95 -19.40
C GLU A 49 7.04 -23.53 -19.19
N TYR A 50 7.29 -22.32 -18.66
CA TYR A 50 8.65 -21.85 -18.33
C TYR A 50 9.32 -22.68 -17.23
N LEU A 51 8.55 -23.23 -16.29
CA LEU A 51 9.08 -24.16 -15.28
C LEU A 51 9.44 -25.51 -15.92
N HIS A 52 8.61 -26.00 -16.84
CA HIS A 52 8.82 -27.28 -17.51
C HIS A 52 9.96 -27.26 -18.54
N SER A 53 10.19 -26.14 -19.22
CA SER A 53 11.33 -25.95 -20.13
C SER A 53 12.67 -25.81 -19.40
N GLY A 54 12.64 -25.57 -18.09
CA GLY A 54 13.83 -25.34 -17.27
C GLY A 54 14.34 -23.89 -17.29
N ASP A 55 13.55 -22.94 -17.80
CA ASP A 55 13.93 -21.52 -17.85
C ASP A 55 13.97 -20.88 -16.45
N CYS A 56 13.15 -21.37 -15.53
CA CYS A 56 13.16 -20.97 -14.13
C CYS A 56 12.61 -22.08 -13.22
N TYR A 57 12.80 -21.92 -11.91
CA TYR A 57 12.30 -22.86 -10.89
C TYR A 57 11.08 -22.34 -10.11
N GLN A 58 10.90 -21.01 -10.06
CA GLN A 58 9.74 -20.38 -9.43
C GLN A 58 9.48 -19.03 -10.08
N VAL A 59 8.20 -18.71 -10.29
CA VAL A 59 7.73 -17.38 -10.71
C VAL A 59 6.62 -16.94 -9.76
N ASN A 60 6.69 -15.69 -9.28
CA ASN A 60 5.61 -15.07 -8.52
C ASN A 60 4.69 -14.27 -9.46
N LEU A 61 3.57 -14.87 -9.86
CA LEU A 61 2.55 -14.22 -10.67
C LEU A 61 1.57 -13.45 -9.77
N ALA A 62 1.44 -12.14 -9.98
CA ALA A 62 0.54 -11.28 -9.22
C ALA A 62 -0.54 -10.62 -10.10
N GLN A 63 -1.64 -10.26 -9.47
CA GLN A 63 -2.70 -9.42 -10.04
C GLN A 63 -2.90 -8.18 -9.16
N ARG A 64 -3.33 -7.07 -9.77
CA ARG A 64 -3.55 -5.79 -9.08
C ARG A 64 -5.04 -5.53 -8.96
N PHE A 65 -5.51 -5.33 -7.74
CA PHE A 65 -6.84 -4.78 -7.48
C PHE A 65 -6.74 -3.26 -7.33
N HIS A 66 -7.71 -2.55 -7.88
CA HIS A 66 -7.83 -1.10 -7.78
C HIS A 66 -9.27 -0.69 -7.49
N ALA A 67 -9.42 0.41 -6.76
CA ALA A 67 -10.68 1.10 -6.53
C ALA A 67 -10.38 2.60 -6.38
N THR A 68 -11.34 3.45 -6.69
CA THR A 68 -11.25 4.88 -6.39
C THR A 68 -11.69 5.14 -4.96
N TYR A 69 -11.18 6.19 -4.35
CA TYR A 69 -11.52 6.59 -2.99
C TYR A 69 -11.58 8.11 -2.86
N SER A 70 -12.14 8.58 -1.74
CA SER A 70 -12.06 9.96 -1.26
C SER A 70 -11.79 9.97 0.25
N GLY A 71 -11.32 11.11 0.77
CA GLY A 71 -10.98 11.29 2.18
C GLY A 71 -9.50 11.02 2.49
N ASP A 72 -9.18 10.91 3.78
CA ASP A 72 -7.80 10.80 4.29
C ASP A 72 -7.30 9.34 4.33
N GLU A 73 -6.21 9.04 3.63
CA GLU A 73 -5.58 7.71 3.61
C GLU A 73 -5.06 7.27 4.99
N TRP A 74 -4.80 8.22 5.89
CA TRP A 74 -4.42 7.90 7.27
C TRP A 74 -5.53 7.14 8.01
N GLN A 75 -6.80 7.47 7.76
CA GLN A 75 -7.94 6.75 8.34
C GLN A 75 -7.99 5.30 7.86
N ALA A 76 -7.79 5.06 6.55
CA ALA A 76 -7.69 3.72 6.00
C ALA A 76 -6.51 2.93 6.60
N PHE A 77 -5.34 3.57 6.73
CA PHE A 77 -4.16 2.95 7.31
C PHE A 77 -4.39 2.53 8.77
N LEU A 78 -5.01 3.38 9.60
CA LEU A 78 -5.32 3.04 11.00
C LEU A 78 -6.20 1.79 11.09
N GLN A 79 -7.26 1.72 10.28
CA GLN A 79 -8.16 0.56 10.25
C GLN A 79 -7.44 -0.71 9.79
N LEU A 80 -6.65 -0.61 8.71
CA LEU A 80 -5.85 -1.74 8.18
C LEU A 80 -4.80 -2.22 9.17
N ASN A 81 -4.10 -1.30 9.84
CA ASN A 81 -3.06 -1.64 10.79
C ASN A 81 -3.63 -2.29 12.05
N GLN A 82 -4.79 -1.83 12.53
CA GLN A 82 -5.52 -2.47 13.62
C GLN A 82 -5.97 -3.89 13.25
N ALA A 83 -6.49 -4.09 12.03
CA ALA A 83 -6.97 -5.38 11.57
C ALA A 83 -5.83 -6.39 11.32
N ASN A 84 -4.75 -5.95 10.67
CA ASN A 84 -3.68 -6.85 10.21
C ASN A 84 -2.59 -7.07 11.26
N ARG A 85 -2.30 -6.07 12.11
CA ARG A 85 -1.24 -6.09 13.14
C ARG A 85 0.11 -6.60 12.61
N ALA A 86 0.44 -6.22 11.37
CA ALA A 86 1.64 -6.72 10.69
C ALA A 86 2.92 -6.14 11.34
N PRO A 87 3.98 -6.94 11.52
CA PRO A 87 5.22 -6.51 12.18
C PRO A 87 6.04 -5.51 11.35
N PHE A 88 5.70 -5.34 10.07
CA PHE A 88 6.38 -4.46 9.12
C PHE A 88 5.39 -3.49 8.43
N SER A 89 4.40 -2.97 9.18
CA SER A 89 3.52 -1.90 8.69
C SER A 89 4.27 -0.57 8.54
N ALA A 90 3.96 0.20 7.49
CA ALA A 90 4.50 1.53 7.27
C ALA A 90 3.47 2.45 6.60
N PHE A 91 3.51 3.74 6.94
CA PHE A 91 2.74 4.80 6.28
C PHE A 91 3.71 5.87 5.76
N TYR A 92 3.66 6.14 4.46
CA TYR A 92 4.54 7.10 3.79
C TYR A 92 3.71 8.15 3.05
N VAL A 93 3.86 9.42 3.44
CA VAL A 93 3.31 10.55 2.70
C VAL A 93 4.37 11.03 1.71
N LEU A 94 4.09 10.93 0.42
CA LEU A 94 5.00 11.31 -0.66
C LEU A 94 4.37 12.45 -1.48
N ASN A 95 5.20 13.40 -1.91
CA ASN A 95 4.76 14.48 -2.80
C ASN A 95 4.54 13.92 -4.21
N ARG A 96 3.30 13.48 -4.50
CA ARG A 96 2.80 12.86 -5.75
C ARG A 96 3.65 11.68 -6.25
N VAL A 97 3.10 10.48 -6.09
CA VAL A 97 3.50 9.30 -6.86
C VAL A 97 2.64 9.27 -8.12
N GLN A 98 3.23 9.49 -9.31
CA GLN A 98 2.54 9.17 -10.57
C GLN A 98 2.47 7.65 -10.71
N PHE A 99 1.26 7.11 -10.91
CA PHE A 99 1.02 5.70 -11.25
C PHE A 99 0.42 5.59 -12.64
#